data_AF-A0A447JH49-F1
#
_entry.id   AF-A0A447JH49-F1
#
_cell.length_a   1.000
_cell.length_b   1.000
_cell.length_c   1.000
_cell.angle_alpha   90.00
_cell.angle_beta   90.00
_cell.angle_gamma   90.00
#
_symmetry.space_group_name_H-M   'P 1'
#
loop_
_entity.id
_entity.type
_entity.pdbx_description
1 polymer ?
#
loop_
_entity_poly.entity_id
_entity_poly.type
_entity_poly.pdbx_seq_one_letter_code
_entity_poly.pdbx_strand_id
1 'polypeptide(L)'
;MARRRTRVITRFDEKVLGLIHTIKGFEVAASNAALSGNFNDVLLALNLSPLVHSDRDAEVLARELILAHEKWLPNFAACIEALKGKHH
;
A
#
# COMPACT_ATOMS: atom_id res chain seq x y z
N MET A 1 -0.09 1.13 46.12
CA MET A 1 -0.71 1.19 44.78
C MET A 1 0.08 0.30 43.83
N ALA A 2 -0.39 -0.92 43.53
CA ALA A 2 0.33 -1.84 42.65
C ALA A 2 0.04 -1.50 41.18
N ARG A 3 1.05 -1.01 40.44
CA ARG A 3 0.98 -0.87 38.97
C ARG A 3 0.76 -2.25 38.39
N ARG A 4 -0.43 -2.51 37.83
CA ARG A 4 -0.65 -3.68 36.97
C ARG A 4 0.33 -3.57 35.80
N ARG A 5 1.38 -4.40 35.76
CA ARG A 5 2.22 -4.55 34.58
C ARG A 5 1.33 -5.07 33.46
N THR A 6 0.97 -4.21 32.52
CA THR A 6 0.41 -4.65 31.24
C THR A 6 1.43 -5.60 30.61
N ARG A 7 1.00 -6.84 30.36
CA ARG A 7 1.86 -7.86 29.76
C ARG A 7 2.13 -7.45 28.30
N VAL A 8 3.35 -7.02 28.01
CA VAL A 8 3.78 -6.71 26.63
C VAL A 8 3.92 -8.03 25.88
N ILE A 9 3.36 -8.10 24.67
CA ILE A 9 3.57 -9.24 23.78
C ILE A 9 4.93 -9.07 23.12
N THR A 10 5.85 -10.00 23.38
CA THR A 10 7.22 -9.95 22.85
C THR A 10 7.48 -11.01 21.76
N ARG A 11 6.54 -11.92 21.53
CA ARG A 11 6.70 -13.02 20.58
C ARG A 11 5.36 -13.42 19.97
N PHE A 12 5.38 -13.69 18.67
CA PHE A 12 4.29 -14.32 17.93
C PHE A 12 4.71 -15.71 17.45
N ASP A 13 3.73 -16.54 17.08
CA ASP A 13 3.97 -17.74 16.29
C ASP A 13 4.62 -17.36 14.94
N GLU A 14 5.51 -18.19 14.41
CA GLU A 14 6.26 -17.89 13.20
C GLU A 14 5.36 -17.69 11.97
N LYS A 15 4.27 -18.44 11.86
CA LYS A 15 3.31 -18.30 10.75
C LYS A 15 2.60 -16.96 10.81
N VAL A 16 2.22 -16.55 12.02
CA VAL A 16 1.60 -15.24 12.27
C VAL A 16 2.60 -14.11 12.01
N LEU A 17 3.85 -14.28 12.44
CA LEU A 17 4.91 -13.29 12.24
C LEU A 17 5.21 -13.07 10.75
N GLY A 18 5.21 -14.13 9.94
CA GLY A 18 5.35 -14.02 8.48
C GLY A 18 4.28 -13.12 7.87
N LEU A 19 3.01 -13.33 8.22
CA LEU A 19 1.90 -12.50 7.74
C LEU A 19 2.02 -11.05 8.21
N ILE A 20 2.40 -10.82 9.47
CA ILE A 20 2.62 -9.47 10.01
C ILE A 20 3.70 -8.74 9.20
N HIS A 21 4.81 -9.41 8.86
CA HIS A 21 5.88 -8.81 8.06
C HIS A 21 5.42 -8.48 6.63
N THR A 22 4.61 -9.33 6.00
CA THR A 22 4.03 -9.04 4.68
C THR A 22 3.17 -7.78 4.72
N ILE A 23 2.25 -7.68 5.70
CA ILE A 23 1.39 -6.49 5.88
C ILE A 23 2.24 -5.25 6.17
N LYS A 24 3.25 -5.37 7.04
CA LYS A 24 4.16 -4.26 7.36
C LYS A 24 4.94 -3.79 6.13
N GLY A 25 5.39 -4.72 5.29
CA GLY A 25 6.05 -4.42 4.02
C GLY A 25 5.13 -3.62 3.08
N PHE A 26 3.88 -4.06 2.94
CA PHE A 26 2.85 -3.31 2.21
C PHE A 26 2.66 -1.90 2.77
N GLU A 27 2.49 -1.73 4.08
CA GLU A 27 2.29 -0.41 4.71
C GLU A 27 3.45 0.56 4.44
N VAL A 28 4.68 0.07 4.52
CA VAL A 28 5.88 0.89 4.23
C VAL A 28 5.91 1.29 2.77
N ALA A 29 5.70 0.34 1.86
CA ALA A 29 5.68 0.62 0.42
C ALA A 29 4.55 1.58 0.03
N ALA A 30 3.34 1.39 0.56
CA ALA A 30 2.20 2.27 0.33
C ALA A 30 2.46 3.69 0.85
N SER A 31 3.10 3.82 2.02
CA SER A 31 3.48 5.12 2.58
C SER A 31 4.51 5.82 1.69
N ASN A 32 5.50 5.08 1.19
CA ASN A 32 6.49 5.61 0.25
C ASN A 32 5.83 6.06 -1.05
N ALA A 33 4.91 5.26 -1.60
CA ALA A 33 4.14 5.60 -2.79
C ALA A 33 3.28 6.85 -2.59
N ALA A 34 2.68 7.02 -1.41
CA ALA A 34 1.89 8.21 -1.08
C ALA A 34 2.73 9.50 -1.02
N LEU A 35 4.00 9.38 -0.62
CA LEU A 35 4.96 10.49 -0.62
C LEU A 35 5.53 10.75 -2.02
N SER A 36 5.86 9.70 -2.77
CA SER A 36 6.49 9.83 -4.10
C SER A 36 5.51 10.22 -5.18
N GLY A 37 4.24 9.80 -5.08
CA GLY A 37 3.22 10.01 -6.10
C GLY A 37 3.44 9.19 -7.38
N ASN A 38 4.39 8.24 -7.39
CA ASN A 38 4.75 7.47 -8.57
C ASN A 38 3.87 6.22 -8.73
N PHE A 39 3.42 5.96 -9.96
CA PHE A 39 2.59 4.79 -10.27
C PHE A 39 3.30 3.45 -9.94
N ASN A 40 4.58 3.32 -10.29
CA ASN A 40 5.33 2.09 -10.05
C ASN A 40 5.48 1.75 -8.56
N ASP A 41 5.57 2.76 -7.70
CA ASP A 41 5.65 2.56 -6.26
C ASP A 41 4.30 2.06 -5.70
N VAL A 42 3.18 2.52 -6.29
CA VAL A 42 1.84 1.99 -5.99
C VAL A 42 1.71 0.54 -6.44
N LEU A 43 2.20 0.20 -7.63
CA LEU A 43 2.18 -1.19 -8.11
C LEU A 43 2.98 -2.12 -7.17
N LEU A 44 4.18 -1.69 -6.78
CA LEU A 44 4.98 -2.43 -5.80
C LEU A 44 4.22 -2.62 -4.50
N ALA A 45 3.59 -1.58 -3.97
CA ALA A 45 2.80 -1.68 -2.75
C ALA A 45 1.66 -2.69 -2.92
N LEU A 46 0.83 -2.57 -3.96
CA LEU A 46 -0.29 -3.48 -4.19
C LEU A 46 0.17 -4.93 -4.34
N ASN A 47 1.29 -5.18 -5.03
CA ASN A 47 1.85 -6.53 -5.16
C ASN A 47 2.42 -7.12 -3.86
N LEU A 48 2.74 -6.30 -2.87
CA LEU A 48 3.11 -6.78 -1.53
C LEU A 48 1.88 -7.11 -0.66
N SER A 49 0.69 -6.64 -1.04
CA SER A 49 -0.53 -6.92 -0.30
C SER A 49 -0.92 -8.39 -0.44
N PRO A 50 -1.18 -9.11 0.67
CA PRO A 50 -1.59 -10.52 0.61
C PRO A 50 -2.98 -10.72 -0.03
N LEU A 51 -3.70 -9.64 -0.35
CA LEU A 51 -5.03 -9.67 -0.96
C LEU A 51 -5.01 -9.50 -2.48
N VAL A 52 -3.85 -9.15 -3.05
CA VAL A 52 -3.69 -8.94 -4.49
C VAL A 52 -2.95 -10.15 -5.05
N HIS A 53 -3.58 -10.85 -5.99
CA HIS A 53 -3.10 -12.14 -6.45
C HIS A 53 -2.34 -12.08 -7.78
N SER A 54 -2.34 -10.95 -8.48
CA SER A 54 -1.62 -10.78 -9.74
C SER A 54 -1.20 -9.33 -10.00
N ASP A 55 -0.09 -9.18 -10.72
CA ASP A 55 0.41 -7.87 -11.17
C ASP A 55 -0.61 -7.15 -12.07
N ARG A 56 -1.35 -7.93 -12.87
CA ARG A 56 -2.37 -7.39 -13.77
C ARG A 56 -3.53 -6.78 -12.99
N ASP A 57 -4.00 -7.48 -11.96
CA ASP A 57 -5.07 -6.97 -11.10
C ASP A 57 -4.59 -5.75 -10.32
N ALA A 58 -3.32 -5.75 -9.86
CA ALA A 58 -2.71 -4.60 -9.21
C ALA A 58 -2.68 -3.37 -10.12
N GLU A 59 -2.33 -3.54 -11.41
CA GLU A 59 -2.27 -2.43 -12.36
C GLU A 59 -3.64 -1.81 -12.64
N VAL A 60 -4.65 -2.66 -12.89
CA VAL A 60 -6.03 -2.21 -13.10
C VAL A 60 -6.53 -1.48 -11.87
N LEU A 61 -6.36 -2.09 -10.69
CA LEU A 61 -6.79 -1.52 -9.42
C LEU A 61 -6.10 -0.18 -9.11
N ALA A 62 -4.77 -0.08 -9.27
CA ALA A 62 -4.03 1.15 -9.05
C ALA A 62 -4.56 2.29 -9.91
N ARG A 63 -4.74 2.02 -11.21
CA ARG A 63 -5.22 3.00 -12.18
C ARG A 63 -6.63 3.49 -11.82
N GLU A 64 -7.56 2.56 -11.58
CA GLU A 64 -8.94 2.90 -11.26
C GLU A 64 -9.05 3.69 -9.95
N LEU A 65 -8.33 3.28 -8.91
CA LEU A 65 -8.35 3.96 -7.61
C LEU A 65 -7.76 5.37 -7.67
N ILE A 66 -6.62 5.55 -8.35
CA ILE A 66 -5.97 6.85 -8.49
C ILE A 66 -6.87 7.83 -9.25
N LEU A 67 -7.49 7.39 -10.35
CA LEU A 67 -8.40 8.23 -11.14
C LEU A 67 -9.69 8.53 -10.38
N ALA A 68 -10.28 7.54 -9.71
CA ALA A 68 -11.50 7.75 -8.92
C ALA A 68 -11.31 8.73 -7.75
N HIS A 69 -10.09 8.85 -7.22
CA HIS A 69 -9.76 9.69 -6.06
C HIS A 69 -8.86 10.88 -6.40
N GLU A 70 -8.80 11.29 -7.66
CA GLU A 70 -7.89 12.34 -8.15
C GLU A 70 -7.93 13.63 -7.32
N LYS A 71 -9.12 14.01 -6.84
CA LYS A 71 -9.34 15.21 -6.01
C LYS A 71 -8.57 15.18 -4.69
N TRP A 72 -8.31 13.99 -4.15
CA TRP A 72 -7.73 13.79 -2.82
C TRP A 72 -6.23 13.43 -2.88
N LEU A 73 -5.66 13.30 -4.08
CA LEU A 73 -4.31 12.79 -4.29
C LEU A 73 -3.39 13.86 -4.93
N PRO A 74 -3.09 14.99 -4.24
CA PRO A 74 -2.31 16.07 -4.82
C PRO A 74 -0.89 15.64 -5.23
N ASN A 75 -0.27 14.74 -4.47
CA ASN A 75 1.06 14.20 -4.80
C ASN A 75 1.06 13.36 -6.09
N PHE A 76 -0.10 12.84 -6.50
CA PHE A 76 -0.25 12.04 -7.71
C PHE A 76 -0.66 12.87 -8.93
N ALA A 77 -0.69 14.21 -8.86
CA ALA A 77 -1.15 15.05 -9.97
C ALA A 77 -0.44 14.72 -11.30
N ALA A 78 0.90 14.64 -11.29
CA ALA A 78 1.67 14.26 -12.48
C ALA A 78 1.36 12.84 -12.97
N CYS A 79 1.14 11.90 -12.05
CA CYS A 79 0.74 10.54 -12.37
C CYS A 79 -0.66 10.50 -13.00
N ILE A 80 -1.62 11.25 -12.46
CA ILE A 80 -3.00 11.33 -12.97
C ILE A 80 -3.02 11.87 -14.39
N GLU A 81 -2.28 12.95 -14.67
CA GLU A 81 -2.16 13.50 -16.03
C GLU A 81 -1.60 12.46 -17.01
N ALA A 82 -0.54 11.73 -16.62
CA ALA A 82 0.02 10.66 -17.44
C ALA A 82 -0.96 9.48 -17.65
N LEU A 83 -1.79 9.16 -16.66
CA LEU A 83 -2.79 8.09 -16.76
C LEU A 83 -3.97 8.47 -17.66
N LYS A 84 -4.44 9.73 -17.59
CA LYS A 84 -5.49 10.29 -18.46
C LYS A 84 -5.02 10.41 -19.91
N GLY A 85 -3.77 10.82 -20.13
CA GLY A 85 -3.19 10.94 -21.48
C GLY A 85 -3.08 9.62 -22.24
N LYS A 86 -3.05 8.47 -21.54
CA LYS A 86 -3.07 7.13 -22.15
C LYS A 86 -4.48 6.60 -22.45
N HIS A 87 -5.53 7.37 -22.13
CA HIS A 87 -6.93 6.96 -22.29
C HIS A 87 -7.59 7.49 -23.57
N HIS A 88 -6.79 8.08 -24.47
CA HIS A 88 -7.12 8.45 -25.85
C HIS A 88 -6.42 7.50 -26.82
#